data_AF-A0A2P5BWN8-F1
#
_entry.id   AF-A0A2P5BWN8-F1
#
_cell.length_a   1.000
_cell.length_b   1.000
_cell.length_c   1.000
_cell.angle_alpha   90.00
_cell.angle_beta   90.00
_cell.angle_gamma   90.00
#
_symmetry.space_group_name_H-M   'P 1'
#
loop_
_entity.id
_entity.type
_entity.pdbx_description
1 polymer ?
#
loop_
_entity_poly.entity_id
_entity_poly.type
_entity_poly.pdbx_seq_one_letter_code
_entity_poly.pdbx_strand_id
1 'polypeptide(L)'
;MASRGSTASSNGLLPGATQPDLEAGKECHHSELEEDDDAASSKDPFDIANTKNAPHETLKRWRQAALVLNASRRFRYTLDLKKEEEKENRRRMIRSHAQVIRAALLFRMAGERQIVLGPTVAPPTPSGDYAIGLEQLASLTRDHDIATLQQYGGAKGLSTMLKTNVEKGIDGDENDLIKRRNAFGSNTYPRKKGRSFLRFLWEAWQDLTLIILIIAAVVSLVLGIKTEGIDEGWYDGGSITFAVLLVILVTAISDYRQSLQFQNLNEEKQNIQLEVMRGGRPVRISIFDIVVGDVVPLKIGDQVPADGILIIGHSLAIDESSMTGESKIVHKDHKAPFLMSGCKVADGVGTMLVTGVGINTEWGLLMASISEDTGEETPLQVRLNGVATFIGIVGLSVAVSLLAVLLARYFTGNTRNPGGRKQFIKGETSISTAIDGVIKIFTIAVTIVVVAVPEGLPLAVTLT
;
A
#
# COMPACT_ATOMS: atom_id res chain seq x y z
N MET A 1 69.33 -24.93 0.75
CA MET A 1 70.55 -25.16 -0.06
C MET A 1 70.18 -24.96 -1.51
N ALA A 2 70.81 -23.97 -2.18
CA ALA A 2 70.88 -23.72 -3.64
C ALA A 2 69.53 -23.51 -4.37
N SER A 3 69.37 -22.73 -5.45
CA SER A 3 70.17 -21.81 -6.26
C SER A 3 69.18 -21.32 -7.33
N ARG A 4 68.89 -20.02 -7.50
CA ARG A 4 69.51 -19.09 -8.48
C ARG A 4 69.50 -19.54 -9.96
N GLY A 5 69.08 -18.61 -10.83
CA GLY A 5 69.47 -18.48 -12.25
C GLY A 5 68.25 -18.42 -13.19
N SER A 6 67.81 -17.28 -13.75
CA SER A 6 68.41 -16.48 -14.85
C SER A 6 68.47 -17.32 -16.15
N THR A 7 67.95 -16.95 -17.32
CA THR A 7 68.26 -15.84 -18.26
C THR A 7 67.39 -16.05 -19.53
N ALA A 8 66.72 -15.02 -20.08
CA ALA A 8 67.09 -14.18 -21.24
C ALA A 8 66.82 -14.73 -22.67
N SER A 9 66.14 -13.87 -23.46
CA SER A 9 66.40 -13.45 -24.86
C SER A 9 65.84 -14.21 -26.08
N SER A 10 64.96 -13.49 -26.79
CA SER A 10 64.98 -13.09 -28.23
C SER A 10 64.80 -14.08 -29.40
N ASN A 11 64.13 -13.53 -30.44
CA ASN A 11 63.93 -13.97 -31.84
C ASN A 11 62.78 -14.99 -32.03
N GLY A 12 61.74 -14.78 -32.85
CA GLY A 12 61.55 -13.94 -34.02
C GLY A 12 61.48 -14.82 -35.28
N LEU A 13 60.28 -15.23 -35.73
CA LEU A 13 59.97 -15.64 -37.13
C LEU A 13 58.47 -15.95 -37.31
N LEU A 14 57.89 -15.32 -38.35
CA LEU A 14 56.52 -15.36 -38.93
C LEU A 14 56.19 -16.71 -39.64
N PRO A 15 55.03 -16.90 -40.33
CA PRO A 15 53.73 -16.18 -40.32
C PRO A 15 52.47 -17.12 -40.26
N GLY A 16 51.28 -16.54 -40.06
CA GLY A 16 50.00 -17.18 -40.39
C GLY A 16 48.84 -16.16 -40.37
N ALA A 17 48.12 -16.05 -41.49
CA ALA A 17 47.03 -15.10 -41.79
C ALA A 17 45.91 -15.09 -40.73
N THR A 18 45.13 -14.03 -40.49
CA THR A 18 44.07 -13.48 -41.38
C THR A 18 43.48 -12.18 -40.75
N GLN A 19 42.93 -11.33 -41.63
CA GLN A 19 42.39 -9.95 -41.48
C GLN A 19 41.24 -9.68 -40.47
N PRO A 20 40.87 -8.39 -40.22
CA PRO A 20 40.61 -7.85 -38.89
C PRO A 20 39.19 -7.33 -38.63
N ASP A 21 38.89 -7.10 -37.35
CA ASP A 21 37.82 -6.25 -36.84
C ASP A 21 38.31 -4.78 -36.76
N LEU A 22 37.50 -3.83 -37.25
CA LEU A 22 37.76 -2.39 -37.19
C LEU A 22 37.06 -1.79 -35.97
N GLU A 23 37.86 -1.28 -35.04
CA GLU A 23 37.44 -0.49 -33.88
C GLU A 23 37.61 1.02 -34.15
N ALA A 24 36.88 1.77 -33.33
CA ALA A 24 36.61 3.19 -33.26
C ALA A 24 37.75 4.19 -33.51
N GLY A 25 37.34 5.39 -33.93
CA GLY A 25 38.07 6.62 -33.66
C GLY A 25 37.28 7.87 -34.02
N LYS A 26 37.01 8.74 -33.04
CA LYS A 26 37.54 10.12 -33.04
C LYS A 26 37.08 10.92 -31.80
N GLU A 27 38.07 11.45 -31.10
CA GLU A 27 37.97 12.61 -30.21
C GLU A 27 37.95 13.92 -31.03
N CYS A 28 37.30 14.96 -30.51
CA CYS A 28 37.92 16.29 -30.36
C CYS A 28 37.04 17.29 -29.57
N HIS A 29 37.62 17.78 -28.46
CA HIS A 29 37.66 19.13 -27.88
C HIS A 29 36.44 20.06 -27.66
N HIS A 30 36.45 20.59 -26.43
CA HIS A 30 35.69 21.68 -25.79
C HIS A 30 35.68 23.03 -26.53
N SER A 31 34.54 23.74 -26.43
CA SER A 31 34.49 25.19 -26.14
C SER A 31 33.13 25.57 -25.51
N GLU A 32 33.17 26.52 -24.58
CA GLU A 32 32.05 27.05 -23.79
C GLU A 32 31.26 28.13 -24.54
N LEU A 33 30.03 28.34 -24.04
CA LEU A 33 29.16 29.54 -24.07
C LEU A 33 27.98 29.60 -25.06
N GLU A 34 26.90 30.11 -24.45
CA GLU A 34 25.72 30.83 -24.97
C GLU A 34 24.39 30.06 -25.07
N GLU A 35 23.45 30.58 -24.28
CA GLU A 35 22.01 30.36 -24.31
C GLU A 35 21.47 30.75 -25.69
N ASP A 36 20.61 29.93 -26.28
CA ASP A 36 19.56 30.43 -27.16
C ASP A 36 18.33 29.52 -27.06
N ASP A 37 17.24 30.16 -26.60
CA ASP A 37 15.87 29.69 -26.65
C ASP A 37 15.44 29.58 -28.12
N ASP A 38 15.48 28.38 -28.70
CA ASP A 38 14.78 28.09 -29.95
C ASP A 38 13.89 26.86 -29.77
N ALA A 39 12.70 27.11 -29.23
CA ALA A 39 11.55 26.23 -29.35
C ALA A 39 11.06 26.23 -30.82
N ALA A 40 11.82 25.57 -31.69
CA ALA A 40 11.40 25.26 -33.04
C ALA A 40 10.22 24.28 -32.99
N SER A 41 9.03 24.80 -33.30
CA SER A 41 7.82 24.04 -33.58
C SER A 41 8.05 23.14 -34.80
N SER A 42 8.50 21.89 -34.58
CA SER A 42 8.32 20.84 -35.57
C SER A 42 6.86 20.34 -35.47
N LYS A 43 6.12 20.48 -36.57
CA LYS A 43 4.71 20.10 -36.70
C LYS A 43 4.50 18.58 -36.84
N ASP A 44 5.57 17.78 -36.78
CA ASP A 44 5.51 16.35 -37.09
C ASP A 44 5.30 15.52 -35.80
N PRO A 45 4.20 14.74 -35.67
CA PRO A 45 3.90 13.97 -34.46
C PRO A 45 4.95 12.89 -34.09
N PHE A 46 5.90 12.61 -34.98
CA PHE A 46 6.87 11.53 -34.85
C PHE A 46 8.29 12.00 -34.52
N ASP A 47 8.53 13.30 -34.44
CA ASP A 47 9.87 13.85 -34.23
C ASP A 47 10.18 13.98 -32.73
N ILE A 48 10.67 12.89 -32.13
CA ILE A 48 11.15 12.88 -30.74
C ILE A 48 12.67 12.68 -30.77
N ALA A 49 13.42 13.77 -30.63
CA ALA A 49 14.88 13.72 -30.62
C ALA A 49 15.45 12.89 -29.45
N ASN A 50 14.73 12.79 -28.32
CA ASN A 50 15.14 11.99 -27.17
C ASN A 50 13.94 11.48 -26.36
N THR A 51 13.75 10.16 -26.27
CA THR A 51 12.57 9.54 -25.61
C THR A 51 12.60 9.60 -24.08
N LYS A 52 13.78 9.90 -23.49
CA LYS A 52 13.95 9.86 -22.02
C LYS A 52 13.40 11.11 -21.31
N ASN A 53 13.34 12.26 -22.01
CA ASN A 53 12.94 13.57 -21.45
C ASN A 53 11.83 14.25 -22.28
N ALA A 54 11.05 13.49 -23.06
CA ALA A 54 10.05 14.08 -23.94
C ALA A 54 8.87 14.69 -23.14
N PRO A 55 8.33 15.85 -23.55
CA PRO A 55 7.16 16.45 -22.91
C PRO A 55 5.92 15.55 -22.98
N HIS A 56 5.10 15.56 -21.93
CA HIS A 56 3.94 14.68 -21.78
C HIS A 56 2.88 14.86 -22.89
N GLU A 57 2.73 16.08 -23.42
CA GLU A 57 1.83 16.35 -24.55
C GLU A 57 2.33 15.72 -25.86
N THR A 58 3.63 15.74 -26.10
CA THR A 58 4.26 15.13 -27.28
C THR A 58 4.10 13.62 -27.26
N LEU A 59 4.26 12.99 -26.10
CA LEU A 59 4.02 11.55 -25.90
C LEU A 59 2.54 11.17 -26.09
N LYS A 60 1.58 12.01 -25.66
CA LYS A 60 0.14 11.80 -25.90
C LYS A 60 -0.19 11.90 -27.40
N ARG A 61 0.35 12.88 -28.13
CA ARG A 61 0.16 13.03 -29.58
C ARG A 61 0.77 11.88 -30.36
N TRP A 62 2.00 11.49 -30.02
CA TRP A 62 2.66 10.33 -30.61
C TRP A 62 1.82 9.06 -30.41
N ARG A 63 1.23 8.87 -29.22
CA ARG A 63 0.37 7.72 -28.91
C ARG A 63 -0.93 7.72 -29.70
N GLN A 64 -1.58 8.87 -29.90
CA GLN A 64 -2.78 8.99 -30.74
C GLN A 64 -2.45 8.71 -32.22
N ALA A 65 -1.31 9.18 -32.71
CA ALA A 65 -0.86 8.93 -34.07
C ALA A 65 -0.40 7.46 -34.29
N ALA A 66 0.25 6.85 -33.29
CA ALA A 66 0.73 5.47 -33.34
C ALA A 66 -0.40 4.44 -33.19
N LEU A 67 -1.48 4.76 -32.44
CA LEU A 67 -2.67 3.90 -32.31
C LEU A 67 -3.34 3.63 -33.66
N VAL A 68 -3.20 4.54 -34.63
CA VAL A 68 -3.81 4.43 -35.97
C VAL A 68 -3.02 3.49 -36.89
N LEU A 69 -1.72 3.27 -36.64
CA LEU A 69 -0.84 2.62 -37.61
C LEU A 69 -0.38 1.20 -37.25
N ASN A 70 -0.43 0.75 -35.99
CA ASN A 70 0.07 -0.59 -35.67
C ASN A 70 -0.49 -1.21 -34.37
N ALA A 71 -1.69 -1.76 -34.44
CA ALA A 71 -2.35 -2.46 -33.32
C ALA A 71 -1.72 -3.81 -32.93
N SER A 72 -0.63 -4.26 -33.59
CA SER A 72 -0.18 -5.67 -33.52
C SER A 72 1.19 -5.94 -32.90
N ARG A 73 2.00 -4.94 -32.51
CA ARG A 73 3.31 -5.22 -31.89
C ARG A 73 3.64 -4.32 -30.70
N ARG A 74 3.89 -5.00 -29.57
CA ARG A 74 4.75 -4.62 -28.43
C ARG A 74 4.20 -3.60 -27.43
N PHE A 75 3.38 -4.10 -26.51
CA PHE A 75 3.37 -3.63 -25.12
C PHE A 75 4.51 -4.31 -24.34
N ARG A 76 5.69 -3.70 -24.36
CA ARG A 76 6.77 -3.98 -23.40
C ARG A 76 7.51 -2.65 -23.26
N TYR A 77 7.33 -1.97 -22.13
CA TYR A 77 7.66 -0.55 -21.82
C TYR A 77 6.57 0.52 -22.05
N THR A 78 5.31 0.25 -21.69
CA THR A 78 4.42 1.34 -21.25
C THR A 78 4.39 1.31 -19.73
N LEU A 79 5.44 1.87 -19.13
CA LEU A 79 5.53 2.03 -17.69
C LEU A 79 4.49 3.10 -17.30
N ASP A 80 3.33 2.63 -16.87
CA ASP A 80 2.47 3.22 -15.85
C ASP A 80 2.23 4.75 -15.93
N LEU A 81 2.00 5.29 -17.13
CA LEU A 81 1.66 6.71 -17.34
C LEU A 81 0.48 7.17 -16.47
N LYS A 82 -0.48 6.27 -16.21
CA LYS A 82 -1.60 6.55 -15.31
C LYS A 82 -1.15 6.64 -13.84
N LYS A 83 -0.20 5.81 -13.39
CA LYS A 83 0.40 5.95 -12.07
C LYS A 83 1.32 7.17 -11.97
N GLU A 84 2.01 7.56 -13.04
CA GLU A 84 2.76 8.82 -13.04
C GLU A 84 1.83 10.03 -13.02
N GLU A 85 0.72 10.01 -13.75
CA GLU A 85 -0.32 11.04 -13.71
C GLU A 85 -0.99 11.11 -12.32
N GLU A 86 -1.26 9.97 -11.69
CA GLU A 86 -1.72 9.90 -10.29
C GLU A 86 -0.66 10.40 -9.30
N LYS A 87 0.63 10.08 -9.51
CA LYS A 87 1.74 10.55 -8.67
C LYS A 87 1.98 12.05 -8.85
N GLU A 88 1.80 12.58 -10.06
CA GLU A 88 1.84 14.01 -10.34
C GLU A 88 0.64 14.74 -9.74
N ASN A 89 -0.58 14.19 -9.85
CA ASN A 89 -1.75 14.77 -9.20
C ASN A 89 -1.62 14.75 -7.68
N ARG A 90 -1.11 13.66 -7.10
CA ARG A 90 -0.80 13.57 -5.66
C ARG A 90 0.27 14.60 -5.27
N ARG A 91 1.32 14.77 -6.07
CA ARG A 91 2.35 15.82 -5.88
C ARG A 91 1.79 17.25 -6.02
N ARG A 92 0.90 17.51 -6.98
CA ARG A 92 0.25 18.82 -7.15
C ARG A 92 -0.65 19.15 -5.97
N MET A 93 -1.41 18.17 -5.49
CA MET A 93 -2.24 18.31 -4.30
C MET A 93 -1.39 18.55 -3.05
N ILE A 94 -0.27 17.86 -2.86
CA ILE A 94 0.65 18.11 -1.75
C ILE A 94 1.26 19.51 -1.87
N ARG A 95 1.69 19.94 -3.05
CA ARG A 95 2.22 21.30 -3.28
C ARG A 95 1.17 22.37 -3.02
N SER A 96 -0.08 22.17 -3.41
CA SER A 96 -1.15 23.13 -3.14
C SER A 96 -1.43 23.21 -1.64
N HIS A 97 -1.45 22.09 -0.92
CA HIS A 97 -1.57 22.10 0.55
C HIS A 97 -0.36 22.78 1.19
N ALA A 98 0.87 22.52 0.74
CA ALA A 98 2.07 23.17 1.25
C ALA A 98 2.09 24.68 0.95
N GLN A 99 1.60 25.11 -0.21
CA GLN A 99 1.43 26.53 -0.54
C GLN A 99 0.34 27.19 0.30
N VAL A 100 -0.77 26.51 0.56
CA VAL A 100 -1.84 26.99 1.43
C VAL A 100 -1.33 27.11 2.87
N ILE A 101 -0.59 26.12 3.36
CA ILE A 101 0.06 26.16 4.68
C ILE A 101 1.07 27.31 4.72
N ARG A 102 1.94 27.44 3.72
CA ARG A 102 2.93 28.53 3.65
C ARG A 102 2.28 29.91 3.54
N ALA A 103 1.18 30.04 2.79
CA ALA A 103 0.40 31.26 2.68
C ALA A 103 -0.32 31.57 4.00
N ALA A 104 -0.88 30.57 4.69
CA ALA A 104 -1.46 30.73 6.02
C ALA A 104 -0.40 31.14 7.05
N LEU A 105 0.81 30.57 6.98
CA LEU A 105 1.93 30.87 7.88
C LEU A 105 2.50 32.27 7.59
N LEU A 106 2.61 32.67 6.32
CA LEU A 106 2.98 34.03 5.92
C LEU A 106 1.89 35.05 6.28
N PHE A 107 0.61 34.70 6.13
CA PHE A 107 -0.52 35.54 6.53
C PHE A 107 -0.56 35.73 8.05
N ARG A 108 -0.26 34.67 8.82
CA ARG A 108 -0.08 34.72 10.26
C ARG A 108 1.11 35.59 10.66
N MET A 109 2.28 35.40 10.04
CA MET A 109 3.47 36.26 10.27
C MET A 109 3.22 37.73 9.89
N ALA A 110 2.42 37.98 8.86
CA ALA A 110 2.01 39.33 8.47
C ALA A 110 0.98 39.93 9.46
N GLY A 111 0.06 39.11 9.97
CA GLY A 111 -0.84 39.46 11.07
C GLY A 111 -0.09 39.79 12.36
N GLU A 112 0.91 38.99 12.74
CA GLU A 112 1.78 39.21 13.90
C GLU A 112 2.59 40.52 13.79
N ARG A 113 2.97 40.95 12.58
CA ARG A 113 3.61 42.27 12.37
C ARG A 113 2.66 43.46 12.54
N GLN A 114 1.35 43.26 12.35
CA GLN A 114 0.34 44.30 12.57
C GLN A 114 -0.17 44.32 14.02
N ILE A 115 0.06 43.23 14.76
CA ILE A 115 -0.26 43.04 16.18
C ILE A 115 1.00 43.36 17.03
N VAL A 116 1.51 44.61 16.93
CA VAL A 116 2.46 45.17 17.92
C VAL A 116 1.71 45.83 19.10
N LEU A 117 0.37 45.82 19.08
CA LEU A 117 -0.49 45.92 20.26
C LEU A 117 -1.19 44.57 20.43
N GLY A 118 -0.74 43.77 21.40
CA GLY A 118 -1.00 42.32 21.50
C GLY A 118 -2.46 41.89 21.72
N PRO A 119 -2.72 40.57 21.68
CA PRO A 119 -3.78 39.96 22.45
C PRO A 119 -3.17 39.35 23.72
N THR A 120 -3.78 39.64 24.86
CA THR A 120 -3.61 38.81 26.06
C THR A 120 -4.01 37.39 25.67
N VAL A 121 -3.04 36.47 25.62
CA VAL A 121 -3.31 35.04 25.43
C VAL A 121 -4.34 34.64 26.48
N ALA A 122 -5.41 33.96 26.06
CA ALA A 122 -6.46 33.54 26.97
C ALA A 122 -5.83 32.77 28.14
N PRO A 123 -6.20 33.05 29.40
CA PRO A 123 -5.63 32.35 30.54
C PRO A 123 -5.82 30.85 30.37
N PRO A 124 -4.86 30.03 30.84
CA PRO A 124 -4.93 28.59 30.66
C PRO A 124 -6.22 28.08 31.29
N THR A 125 -7.03 27.37 30.51
CA THR A 125 -8.35 26.92 30.96
C THR A 125 -8.13 25.61 31.72
N PRO A 126 -8.43 25.56 33.03
CA PRO A 126 -8.21 24.35 33.81
C PRO A 126 -9.13 23.24 33.28
N SER A 127 -8.53 22.09 32.98
CA SER A 127 -9.26 20.88 32.56
C SER A 127 -9.12 19.85 33.67
N GLY A 128 -10.11 19.81 34.56
CA GLY A 128 -10.11 18.93 35.73
C GLY A 128 -8.97 19.25 36.69
N ASP A 129 -8.10 18.26 36.92
CA ASP A 129 -6.98 18.34 37.86
C ASP A 129 -5.74 19.08 37.31
N TYR A 130 -5.74 19.49 36.03
CA TYR A 130 -4.58 20.10 35.36
C TYR A 130 -4.81 21.58 35.03
N ALA A 131 -3.74 22.38 35.08
CA ALA A 131 -3.83 23.81 34.83
C ALA A 131 -4.05 24.16 33.35
N ILE A 132 -3.79 23.23 32.43
CA ILE A 132 -3.90 23.41 30.99
C ILE A 132 -4.87 22.38 30.39
N GLY A 133 -5.68 22.81 29.42
CA GLY A 133 -6.64 21.96 28.72
C GLY A 133 -6.07 21.25 27.49
N LEU A 134 -6.78 20.20 27.04
CA LEU A 134 -6.41 19.42 25.85
C LEU A 134 -6.34 20.28 24.58
N GLU A 135 -7.35 21.12 24.33
CA GLU A 135 -7.39 21.96 23.13
C GLU A 135 -6.23 22.96 23.08
N GLN A 136 -5.84 23.51 24.24
CA GLN A 136 -4.70 24.44 24.34
C GLN A 136 -3.36 23.75 24.08
N LEU A 137 -3.17 22.52 24.58
CA LEU A 137 -1.99 21.71 24.28
C LEU A 137 -1.95 21.33 22.80
N ALA A 138 -3.08 20.91 22.23
CA ALA A 138 -3.18 20.54 20.83
C ALA A 138 -2.92 21.74 19.91
N SER A 139 -3.45 22.92 20.24
CA SER A 139 -3.19 24.14 19.46
C SER A 139 -1.73 24.58 19.58
N LEU A 140 -1.13 24.48 20.77
CA LEU A 140 0.27 24.85 20.99
C LEU A 140 1.20 24.05 20.07
N THR A 141 1.01 22.74 20.01
CA THR A 141 1.88 21.86 19.22
C THR A 141 1.58 21.95 17.73
N ARG A 142 0.30 22.00 17.33
CA ARG A 142 -0.12 22.15 15.93
C ARG A 142 0.41 23.43 15.30
N ASP A 143 0.27 24.55 16.02
CA ASP A 143 0.65 25.86 15.51
C ASP A 143 2.14 26.17 15.68
N HIS A 144 2.88 25.29 16.36
CA HIS A 144 4.28 25.52 16.73
C HIS A 144 4.47 26.88 17.42
N ASP A 145 3.54 27.23 18.32
CA ASP A 145 3.49 28.56 18.95
C ASP A 145 4.55 28.70 20.06
N ILE A 146 5.73 29.15 19.67
CA ILE A 146 6.86 29.38 20.56
C ILE A 146 6.56 30.52 21.55
N ALA A 147 5.77 31.53 21.16
CA ALA A 147 5.49 32.68 22.02
C ALA A 147 4.63 32.26 23.21
N THR A 148 3.57 31.49 22.96
CA THR A 148 2.72 30.92 24.01
C THR A 148 3.49 29.92 24.89
N LEU A 149 4.37 29.10 24.29
CA LEU A 149 5.25 28.22 25.04
C LEU A 149 6.17 28.99 26.01
N GLN A 150 6.74 30.10 25.55
CA GLN A 150 7.61 30.95 26.37
C GLN A 150 6.83 31.62 27.52
N GLN A 151 5.60 32.07 27.26
CA GLN A 151 4.71 32.64 28.28
C GLN A 151 4.35 31.62 29.38
N TYR A 152 4.19 30.35 29.01
CA TYR A 152 3.98 29.27 29.97
C TYR A 152 5.26 28.88 30.73
N GLY A 153 6.40 29.54 30.51
CA GLY A 153 7.67 29.21 31.16
C GLY A 153 8.44 28.07 30.48
N GLY A 154 8.18 27.83 29.19
CA GLY A 154 8.81 26.79 28.39
C GLY A 154 8.43 25.37 28.82
N ALA A 155 9.29 24.40 28.49
CA ALA A 155 9.08 23.00 28.84
C ALA A 155 8.94 22.75 30.36
N LYS A 156 9.65 23.54 31.19
CA LYS A 156 9.59 23.44 32.66
C LYS A 156 8.27 23.97 33.24
N GLY A 157 7.72 25.03 32.67
CA GLY A 157 6.44 25.54 33.13
C GLY A 157 5.27 24.66 32.67
N LEU A 158 5.34 24.11 31.45
CA LEU A 158 4.38 23.11 30.98
C LEU A 158 4.39 21.83 31.82
N SER A 159 5.56 21.32 32.20
CA SER A 159 5.64 20.14 33.08
C SER A 159 5.01 20.43 34.44
N THR A 160 5.17 21.65 34.97
CA THR A 160 4.51 22.08 36.22
C THR A 160 2.98 22.13 36.07
N MET A 161 2.47 22.65 34.95
CA MET A 161 1.04 22.68 34.64
C MET A 161 0.43 21.27 34.48
N LEU A 162 1.22 20.33 33.97
CA LEU A 162 0.87 18.91 33.81
C LEU A 162 1.15 18.05 35.05
N LYS A 163 1.60 18.66 36.17
CA LYS A 163 2.00 17.97 37.40
C LYS A 163 3.02 16.85 37.13
N THR A 164 3.95 17.10 36.22
CA THR A 164 5.02 16.18 35.82
C THR A 164 6.37 16.73 36.27
N ASN A 165 7.24 15.88 36.79
CA ASN A 165 8.63 16.25 37.02
C ASN A 165 9.47 16.02 35.74
N VAL A 166 10.30 17.00 35.38
CA VAL A 166 11.12 16.95 34.17
C VAL A 166 12.16 15.81 34.18
N GLU A 167 12.71 15.49 35.35
CA GLU A 167 13.77 14.47 35.51
C GLU A 167 13.19 13.12 35.91
N LYS A 168 12.18 13.13 36.80
CA LYS A 168 11.56 11.91 37.32
C LYS A 168 10.39 11.39 36.49
N GLY A 169 9.85 12.22 35.61
CA GLY A 169 8.60 11.95 34.90
C GLY A 169 7.40 11.98 35.83
N ILE A 170 6.37 11.21 35.46
CA ILE A 170 5.15 11.02 36.26
C ILE A 170 5.34 9.92 37.29
N ASP A 171 4.56 9.90 38.37
CA ASP A 171 4.74 8.90 39.44
C ASP A 171 4.41 7.46 38.98
N GLY A 172 3.62 7.31 37.92
CA GLY A 172 3.31 6.01 37.32
C GLY A 172 2.24 5.20 38.07
N ASP A 173 1.54 5.81 39.03
CA ASP A 173 0.36 5.20 39.66
C ASP A 173 -0.77 4.99 38.63
N GLU A 174 -1.41 3.84 38.69
CA GLU A 174 -2.45 3.45 37.74
C GLU A 174 -3.64 4.42 37.77
N ASN A 175 -3.95 4.98 38.95
CA ASN A 175 -4.96 6.01 39.10
C ASN A 175 -4.60 7.32 38.38
N ASP A 176 -3.33 7.75 38.44
CA ASP A 176 -2.88 8.96 37.72
C ASP A 176 -2.91 8.73 36.20
N LEU A 177 -2.49 7.55 35.74
CA LEU A 177 -2.56 7.17 34.33
C LEU A 177 -4.00 7.19 33.79
N ILE A 178 -4.96 6.64 34.55
CA ILE A 178 -6.38 6.65 34.17
C ILE A 178 -6.92 8.09 34.14
N LYS A 179 -6.56 8.94 35.11
CA LYS A 179 -6.96 10.36 35.12
C LYS A 179 -6.42 11.11 33.91
N ARG A 180 -5.14 10.93 33.57
CA ARG A 180 -4.53 11.52 32.37
C ARG A 180 -5.19 11.03 31.09
N ARG A 181 -5.47 9.72 31.00
CA ARG A 181 -6.15 9.12 29.85
C ARG A 181 -7.57 9.67 29.68
N ASN A 182 -8.28 9.92 30.77
CA ASN A 182 -9.61 10.53 30.75
C ASN A 182 -9.58 12.03 30.38
N ALA A 183 -8.55 12.76 30.82
CA ALA A 183 -8.41 14.20 30.57
C ALA A 183 -7.89 14.52 29.16
N PHE A 184 -6.93 13.73 28.65
CA PHE A 184 -6.19 14.04 27.41
C PHE A 184 -6.36 12.98 26.31
N GLY A 185 -7.00 11.86 26.59
CA GLY A 185 -7.17 10.74 25.66
C GLY A 185 -6.09 9.66 25.79
N SER A 186 -6.22 8.63 24.95
CA SER A 186 -5.26 7.51 24.87
C SER A 186 -4.40 7.63 23.61
N ASN A 187 -3.17 7.08 23.64
CA ASN A 187 -2.30 7.04 22.46
C ASN A 187 -2.71 5.92 21.49
N THR A 188 -3.99 5.90 21.12
CA THR A 188 -4.54 4.94 20.15
C THR A 188 -5.30 5.69 19.06
N TYR A 189 -5.27 5.15 17.85
CA TYR A 189 -6.02 5.67 16.70
C TYR A 189 -7.25 4.78 16.47
N PRO A 190 -8.37 5.33 15.96
CA PRO A 190 -9.56 4.55 15.68
C PRO A 190 -9.24 3.46 14.66
N ARG A 191 -9.17 2.21 15.12
CA ARG A 191 -8.98 1.05 14.25
C ARG A 191 -10.31 0.70 13.60
N LYS A 192 -10.30 0.39 12.30
CA LYS A 192 -11.42 -0.32 11.69
C LYS A 192 -11.53 -1.69 12.37
N LYS A 193 -12.75 -2.04 12.81
CA LYS A 193 -13.04 -3.37 13.35
C LYS A 193 -12.70 -4.41 12.27
N GLY A 194 -12.09 -5.52 12.67
CA GLY A 194 -11.79 -6.63 11.77
C GLY A 194 -13.03 -7.07 11.00
N ARG A 195 -12.84 -7.54 9.76
CA ARG A 195 -13.93 -8.06 8.93
C ARG A 195 -14.51 -9.31 9.61
N SER A 196 -15.84 -9.42 9.64
CA SER A 196 -16.52 -10.58 10.20
C SER A 196 -16.43 -11.78 9.25
N PHE A 197 -16.50 -12.99 9.81
CA PHE A 197 -16.53 -14.23 9.03
C PHE A 197 -17.66 -14.23 7.97
N LEU A 198 -18.85 -13.71 8.31
CA LEU A 198 -19.98 -13.62 7.38
C LEU A 198 -19.68 -12.76 6.15
N ARG A 199 -18.85 -11.73 6.32
CA ARG A 199 -18.42 -10.90 5.19
C ARG A 199 -17.49 -11.67 4.26
N PHE A 200 -16.56 -12.47 4.80
CA PHE A 200 -15.72 -13.36 3.99
C PHE A 200 -16.55 -14.42 3.27
N LEU A 201 -17.56 -14.97 3.92
CA LEU A 201 -18.48 -15.91 3.27
C LEU A 201 -19.25 -15.25 2.11
N TRP A 202 -19.70 -14.00 2.30
CA TRP A 202 -20.35 -13.22 1.24
C TRP A 202 -19.40 -12.88 0.10
N GLU A 203 -18.17 -12.49 0.41
CA GLU A 203 -17.12 -12.21 -0.59
C GLU A 203 -16.79 -13.48 -1.40
N ALA A 204 -16.67 -14.65 -0.75
CA ALA A 204 -16.46 -15.94 -1.43
C ALA A 204 -17.63 -16.33 -2.35
N TRP A 205 -18.88 -16.00 -2.00
CA TRP A 205 -20.04 -16.25 -2.87
C TRP A 205 -20.05 -15.38 -4.13
N GLN A 206 -19.35 -14.24 -4.13
CA GLN A 206 -19.30 -13.33 -5.28
C GLN A 206 -18.17 -13.64 -6.26
N ASP A 207 -17.37 -14.67 -6.00
CA ASP A 207 -16.30 -15.06 -6.91
C ASP A 207 -16.87 -15.64 -8.22
N LEU A 208 -16.32 -15.19 -9.35
CA LEU A 208 -16.86 -15.47 -10.69
C LEU A 208 -16.89 -16.97 -11.00
N THR A 209 -15.86 -17.70 -10.59
CA THR A 209 -15.75 -19.15 -10.81
C THR A 209 -16.75 -19.94 -9.97
N LEU A 210 -16.93 -19.55 -8.70
CA LEU A 210 -17.91 -20.14 -7.80
C LEU A 210 -19.32 -19.84 -8.28
N ILE A 211 -19.58 -18.63 -8.81
CA ILE A 211 -20.85 -18.30 -9.47
C ILE A 211 -21.11 -19.23 -10.66
N ILE A 212 -20.11 -19.46 -11.54
CA ILE A 212 -20.26 -20.37 -12.69
C ILE A 212 -20.58 -21.80 -12.21
N LEU A 213 -19.93 -22.26 -11.14
CA LEU A 213 -20.18 -23.57 -10.53
C LEU A 213 -21.58 -23.67 -9.90
N ILE A 214 -22.05 -22.63 -9.22
CA ILE A 214 -23.41 -22.56 -8.68
C ILE A 214 -24.44 -22.62 -9.81
N ILE A 215 -24.23 -21.87 -10.89
CA ILE A 215 -25.11 -21.92 -12.07
C ILE A 215 -25.13 -23.33 -12.67
N ALA A 216 -23.97 -23.97 -12.82
CA ALA A 216 -23.89 -25.34 -13.32
C ALA A 216 -24.62 -26.32 -12.38
N ALA A 217 -24.46 -26.19 -11.06
CA ALA A 217 -25.15 -27.02 -10.08
C ALA A 217 -26.68 -26.87 -10.17
N VAL A 218 -27.17 -25.64 -10.29
CA VAL A 218 -28.60 -25.35 -10.43
C VAL A 218 -29.15 -25.92 -11.75
N VAL A 219 -28.44 -25.73 -12.86
CA VAL A 219 -28.85 -26.26 -14.18
C VAL A 219 -28.90 -27.79 -14.15
N SER A 220 -27.88 -28.45 -13.58
CA SER A 220 -27.85 -29.91 -13.43
C SER A 220 -28.99 -30.42 -12.53
N LEU A 221 -29.29 -29.72 -11.44
CA LEU A 221 -30.38 -30.11 -10.53
C LEU A 221 -31.75 -29.99 -11.18
N VAL A 222 -32.03 -28.88 -11.88
CA VAL A 222 -33.32 -28.67 -12.57
C VAL A 222 -33.55 -29.73 -13.63
N LEU A 223 -32.50 -30.10 -14.35
CA LEU A 223 -32.59 -31.03 -15.47
C LEU A 223 -32.66 -32.48 -14.99
N GLY A 224 -31.87 -32.86 -13.98
CA GLY A 224 -31.97 -34.18 -13.33
C GLY A 224 -33.37 -34.45 -12.80
N ILE A 225 -33.97 -33.48 -12.08
CA ILE A 225 -35.36 -33.60 -11.59
C ILE A 225 -36.36 -33.73 -12.76
N LYS A 226 -36.09 -33.09 -13.90
CA LYS A 226 -36.98 -33.12 -15.06
C LYS A 226 -36.89 -34.43 -15.86
N THR A 227 -35.73 -35.09 -15.90
CA THR A 227 -35.51 -36.30 -16.70
C THR A 227 -35.76 -37.59 -15.92
N GLU A 228 -35.30 -37.64 -14.67
CA GLU A 228 -35.29 -38.85 -13.83
C GLU A 228 -36.32 -38.77 -12.69
N GLY A 229 -37.04 -37.64 -12.58
CA GLY A 229 -38.02 -37.40 -11.53
C GLY A 229 -37.39 -36.92 -10.22
N ILE A 230 -38.24 -36.62 -9.23
CA ILE A 230 -37.80 -36.02 -7.95
C ILE A 230 -37.01 -37.03 -7.10
N ASP A 231 -37.34 -38.31 -7.18
CA ASP A 231 -36.80 -39.33 -6.27
C ASP A 231 -35.36 -39.77 -6.63
N GLU A 232 -35.01 -39.77 -7.92
CA GLU A 232 -33.69 -40.21 -8.42
C GLU A 232 -32.88 -39.06 -9.08
N GLY A 233 -33.54 -38.07 -9.69
CA GLY A 233 -32.85 -37.02 -10.44
C GLY A 233 -32.17 -35.93 -9.62
N TRP A 234 -32.36 -35.92 -8.29
CA TRP A 234 -31.75 -34.92 -7.41
C TRP A 234 -30.29 -35.24 -7.05
N TYR A 235 -29.85 -36.50 -7.16
CA TYR A 235 -28.54 -36.93 -6.67
C TYR A 235 -27.38 -36.28 -7.44
N ASP A 236 -27.49 -36.13 -8.77
CA ASP A 236 -26.41 -35.58 -9.61
C ASP A 236 -26.19 -34.09 -9.34
N GLY A 237 -27.26 -33.28 -9.40
CA GLY A 237 -27.21 -31.85 -9.06
C GLY A 237 -26.96 -31.58 -7.57
N GLY A 238 -27.49 -32.43 -6.69
CA GLY A 238 -27.30 -32.33 -5.24
C GLY A 238 -25.86 -32.57 -4.83
N SER A 239 -25.18 -33.55 -5.44
CA SER A 239 -23.76 -33.83 -5.19
C SER A 239 -22.86 -32.66 -5.58
N ILE A 240 -23.11 -32.04 -6.74
CA ILE A 240 -22.37 -30.85 -7.19
C ILE A 240 -22.63 -29.68 -6.25
N THR A 241 -23.89 -29.45 -5.87
CA THR A 241 -24.25 -28.38 -4.92
C THR A 241 -23.54 -28.54 -3.58
N PHE A 242 -23.51 -29.76 -3.05
CA PHE A 242 -22.81 -30.08 -1.80
C PHE A 242 -21.30 -29.85 -1.92
N ALA A 243 -20.68 -30.28 -3.03
CA ALA A 243 -19.26 -30.05 -3.27
C ALA A 243 -18.91 -28.55 -3.33
N VAL A 244 -19.71 -27.74 -4.04
CA VAL A 244 -19.52 -26.29 -4.15
C VAL A 244 -19.68 -25.62 -2.78
N LEU A 245 -20.67 -26.01 -1.99
CA LEU A 245 -20.86 -25.50 -0.63
C LEU A 245 -19.64 -25.79 0.25
N LEU A 246 -19.08 -27.01 0.16
CA LEU A 246 -17.87 -27.39 0.89
C LEU A 246 -16.68 -26.52 0.48
N VAL A 247 -16.46 -26.32 -0.83
CA VAL A 247 -15.38 -25.47 -1.34
C VAL A 247 -15.51 -24.05 -0.81
N ILE A 248 -16.71 -23.44 -0.91
CA ILE A 248 -16.97 -22.09 -0.38
C ILE A 248 -16.64 -21.99 1.10
N LEU A 249 -17.07 -22.99 1.90
CA LEU A 249 -16.83 -23.00 3.33
C LEU A 249 -15.33 -23.09 3.64
N VAL A 250 -14.59 -23.95 2.93
CA VAL A 250 -13.14 -24.10 3.09
C VAL A 250 -12.42 -22.81 2.70
N THR A 251 -12.79 -22.19 1.58
CA THR A 251 -12.23 -20.90 1.14
C THR A 251 -12.48 -19.82 2.19
N ALA A 252 -13.74 -19.63 2.62
CA ALA A 252 -14.08 -18.62 3.62
C ALA A 252 -13.37 -18.82 4.97
N ILE A 253 -13.21 -20.07 5.42
CA ILE A 253 -12.47 -20.39 6.66
C ILE A 253 -10.97 -20.09 6.47
N SER A 254 -10.40 -20.45 5.33
CA SER A 254 -8.99 -20.20 5.01
C SER A 254 -8.69 -18.70 5.02
N ASP A 255 -9.48 -17.91 4.29
CA ASP A 255 -9.32 -16.47 4.15
C ASP A 255 -9.52 -15.75 5.49
N TYR A 256 -10.50 -16.20 6.28
CA TYR A 256 -10.72 -15.66 7.62
C TYR A 256 -9.54 -15.93 8.56
N ARG A 257 -9.02 -17.17 8.57
CA ARG A 257 -7.83 -17.52 9.36
C ARG A 257 -6.61 -16.71 8.92
N GLN A 258 -6.45 -16.49 7.62
CA GLN A 258 -5.38 -15.68 7.08
C GLN A 258 -5.50 -14.20 7.49
N SER A 259 -6.70 -13.62 7.39
CA SER A 259 -6.95 -12.25 7.84
C SER A 259 -6.64 -12.08 9.34
N LEU A 260 -6.99 -13.07 10.16
CA LEU A 260 -6.68 -13.06 11.59
C LEU A 260 -5.17 -13.09 11.86
N GLN A 261 -4.41 -13.89 11.11
CA GLN A 261 -2.95 -13.94 11.22
C GLN A 261 -2.32 -12.61 10.82
N PHE A 262 -2.77 -12.01 9.71
CA PHE A 262 -2.31 -10.67 9.32
C PHE A 262 -2.64 -9.62 10.37
N GLN A 263 -3.83 -9.67 10.98
CA GLN A 263 -4.20 -8.77 12.07
C GLN A 263 -3.25 -8.95 13.27
N ASN A 264 -3.04 -10.18 13.74
CA ASN A 264 -2.14 -10.45 14.87
C ASN A 264 -0.69 -9.99 14.60
N LEU A 265 -0.16 -10.27 13.41
CA LEU A 265 1.18 -9.82 13.00
C LEU A 265 1.27 -8.30 12.92
N ASN A 266 0.21 -7.64 12.44
CA ASN A 266 0.16 -6.18 12.37
C ASN A 266 0.06 -5.58 13.78
N GLU A 267 -0.70 -6.20 14.69
CA GLU A 267 -0.78 -5.78 16.09
C GLU A 267 0.56 -5.90 16.81
N GLU A 268 1.28 -7.00 16.59
CA GLU A 268 2.61 -7.20 17.16
C GLU A 268 3.63 -6.20 16.58
N LYS A 269 3.64 -6.01 15.26
CA LYS A 269 4.53 -5.04 14.59
C LYS A 269 4.25 -3.59 15.00
N GLN A 270 3.00 -3.25 15.31
CA GLN A 270 2.63 -1.91 15.76
C GLN A 270 2.93 -1.69 17.24
N ASN A 271 3.12 -2.75 18.04
CA ASN A 271 3.47 -2.64 19.44
C ASN A 271 4.97 -2.34 19.60
N ILE A 272 5.32 -1.08 19.39
CA ILE A 272 6.67 -0.59 19.61
C ILE A 272 6.87 -0.44 21.12
N GLN A 273 7.86 -1.13 21.68
CA GLN A 273 8.30 -0.94 23.05
C GLN A 273 9.29 0.21 23.10
N LEU A 274 9.04 1.17 24.00
CA LEU A 274 9.93 2.30 24.24
C LEU A 274 10.14 2.52 25.73
N GLU A 275 11.19 3.26 26.05
CA GLU A 275 11.60 3.60 27.40
C GLU A 275 10.99 4.96 27.79
N VAL A 276 10.34 5.03 28.95
CA VAL A 276 9.83 6.27 29.54
C VAL A 276 10.31 6.42 30.97
N MET A 277 10.46 7.65 31.44
CA MET A 277 10.78 7.93 32.84
C MET A 277 9.49 8.04 33.65
N ARG A 278 9.30 7.13 34.62
CA ARG A 278 8.21 7.18 35.59
C ARG A 278 8.75 6.92 37.00
N GLY A 279 8.40 7.75 37.98
CA GLY A 279 8.86 7.65 39.36
C GLY A 279 10.39 7.76 39.51
N GLY A 280 11.07 8.42 38.57
CA GLY A 280 12.53 8.52 38.52
C GLY A 280 13.24 7.27 38.00
N ARG A 281 12.51 6.30 37.46
CA ARG A 281 13.08 5.07 36.89
C ARG A 281 12.70 4.95 35.42
N PRO A 282 13.62 4.49 34.55
CA PRO A 282 13.27 4.11 33.20
C PRO A 282 12.42 2.84 33.22
N VAL A 283 11.25 2.90 32.60
CA VAL A 283 10.31 1.79 32.47
C VAL A 283 10.02 1.58 30.99
N ARG A 284 10.07 0.32 30.53
CA ARG A 284 9.66 -0.03 29.17
C ARG A 284 8.15 -0.21 29.10
N ILE A 285 7.50 0.55 28.23
CA ILE A 285 6.05 0.48 28.00
C ILE A 285 5.76 0.34 26.51
N SER A 286 4.53 -0.08 26.19
CA SER A 286 4.02 -0.01 24.82
C SER A 286 3.77 1.45 24.42
N ILE A 287 3.94 1.75 23.14
CA ILE A 287 3.52 3.01 22.52
C ILE A 287 2.07 3.39 22.83
N PHE A 288 1.18 2.40 23.00
CA PHE A 288 -0.24 2.63 23.29
C PHE A 288 -0.50 3.12 24.73
N ASP A 289 0.43 2.90 25.65
CA ASP A 289 0.31 3.25 27.08
C ASP A 289 0.96 4.59 27.44
N ILE A 290 1.44 5.32 26.44
CA ILE A 290 1.93 6.68 26.60
C ILE A 290 0.78 7.62 26.93
N VAL A 291 1.01 8.52 27.87
CA VAL A 291 0.07 9.55 28.28
C VAL A 291 0.72 10.93 28.22
N VAL A 292 -0.14 11.97 28.18
CA VAL A 292 0.32 13.36 28.26
C VAL A 292 1.05 13.60 29.58
N GLY A 293 2.22 14.22 29.48
CA GLY A 293 3.13 14.45 30.59
C GLY A 293 4.13 13.32 30.85
N ASP A 294 4.15 12.23 30.06
CA ASP A 294 5.28 11.30 30.11
C ASP A 294 6.57 12.00 29.65
N VAL A 295 7.70 11.58 30.23
CA VAL A 295 9.04 12.02 29.83
C VAL A 295 9.73 10.89 29.09
N VAL A 296 10.04 11.11 27.83
CA VAL A 296 10.55 10.09 26.91
C VAL A 296 11.99 10.42 26.51
N PRO A 297 12.99 9.64 26.96
CA PRO A 297 14.33 9.70 26.41
C PRO A 297 14.32 9.15 24.97
N LEU A 298 14.81 9.94 24.03
CA LEU A 298 14.92 9.63 22.61
C LEU A 298 16.40 9.41 22.24
N LYS A 299 16.69 8.29 21.59
CA LYS A 299 18.01 7.91 21.08
C LYS A 299 17.95 7.79 19.55
N ILE A 300 19.12 7.76 18.93
CA ILE A 300 19.26 7.57 17.47
C ILE A 300 18.54 6.30 17.04
N GLY A 301 17.70 6.41 16.01
CA GLY A 301 16.90 5.31 15.47
C GLY A 301 15.52 5.13 16.13
N ASP A 302 15.26 5.78 17.25
CA ASP A 302 13.94 5.72 17.90
C ASP A 302 12.88 6.46 17.07
N GLN A 303 11.65 5.95 17.11
CA GLN A 303 10.49 6.65 16.57
C GLN A 303 9.88 7.54 17.66
N VAL A 304 9.59 8.79 17.31
CA VAL A 304 8.89 9.72 18.20
C VAL A 304 7.45 9.22 18.39
N PRO A 305 7.07 8.83 19.63
CA PRO A 305 5.84 8.05 19.81
C PRO A 305 4.56 8.88 19.87
N ALA A 306 4.69 10.17 20.18
CA ALA A 306 3.60 11.11 20.42
C ALA A 306 4.11 12.54 20.21
N ASP A 307 3.20 13.51 20.08
CA ASP A 307 3.59 14.90 19.89
C ASP A 307 4.10 15.49 21.21
N GLY A 308 5.21 16.20 21.15
CA GLY A 308 5.91 16.63 22.36
C GLY A 308 6.83 17.82 22.18
N ILE A 309 7.43 18.21 23.29
CA ILE A 309 8.35 19.34 23.38
C ILE A 309 9.69 18.84 23.92
N LEU A 310 10.76 19.27 23.28
CA LEU A 310 12.13 18.99 23.68
C LEU A 310 12.45 19.69 25.00
N ILE A 311 12.84 18.90 25.99
CA ILE A 311 13.29 19.38 27.29
C ILE A 311 14.80 19.64 27.23
N ILE A 312 15.56 18.62 26.86
CA ILE A 312 17.02 18.62 26.78
C ILE A 312 17.40 17.87 25.51
N GLY A 313 18.29 18.41 24.70
CA GLY A 313 18.78 17.76 23.49
C GLY A 313 20.27 18.02 23.30
N HIS A 314 21.00 17.02 22.81
CA HIS A 314 22.36 17.17 22.34
C HIS A 314 22.40 16.80 20.86
N SER A 315 22.56 17.83 20.02
CA SER A 315 22.62 17.70 18.55
C SER A 315 21.46 16.88 17.96
N LEU A 316 20.26 16.99 18.55
CA LEU A 316 19.11 16.18 18.14
C LEU A 316 18.67 16.56 16.73
N ALA A 317 18.69 15.59 15.82
CA ALA A 317 18.25 15.73 14.45
C ALA A 317 17.13 14.72 14.16
N ILE A 318 16.04 15.20 13.58
CA ILE A 318 14.85 14.39 13.32
C ILE A 318 14.56 14.37 11.83
N ASP A 319 14.31 13.17 11.32
CA ASP A 319 13.81 12.97 9.97
C ASP A 319 12.29 13.13 9.96
N GLU A 320 11.83 14.24 9.37
CA GLU A 320 10.41 14.59 9.20
C GLU A 320 9.83 14.05 7.88
N SER A 321 10.56 13.17 7.18
CA SER A 321 10.14 12.59 5.89
C SER A 321 8.85 11.79 5.97
N SER A 322 8.60 11.13 7.12
CA SER A 322 7.38 10.34 7.31
C SER A 322 6.12 11.23 7.31
N MET A 323 6.23 12.45 7.85
CA MET A 323 5.13 13.41 7.95
C MET A 323 4.97 14.27 6.69
N THR A 324 6.08 14.81 6.19
CA THR A 324 6.04 15.80 5.10
C THR A 324 6.16 15.18 3.70
N GLY A 325 6.65 13.93 3.62
CA GLY A 325 7.00 13.27 2.36
C GLY A 325 8.26 13.81 1.70
N GLU A 326 8.92 14.81 2.29
CA GLU A 326 10.21 15.35 1.83
C GLU A 326 11.33 14.84 2.75
N SER A 327 12.41 14.31 2.17
CA SER A 327 13.58 13.86 2.95
C SER A 327 14.34 15.07 3.51
N LYS A 328 13.83 15.64 4.60
CA LYS A 328 14.40 16.78 5.30
C LYS A 328 14.69 16.41 6.75
N ILE A 329 15.97 16.48 7.10
CA ILE A 329 16.43 16.36 8.48
C ILE A 329 16.38 17.74 9.13
N VAL A 330 15.74 17.84 10.29
CA VAL A 330 15.55 19.08 11.04
C VAL A 330 16.23 18.97 12.39
N HIS A 331 17.14 19.89 12.68
CA HIS A 331 17.76 20.01 14.00
C HIS A 331 16.78 20.64 14.98
N LYS A 332 16.63 20.01 16.15
CA LYS A 332 15.72 20.41 17.21
C LYS A 332 16.54 20.96 18.38
N ASP A 333 16.29 22.22 18.68
CA ASP A 333 16.91 22.98 19.77
C ASP A 333 15.82 23.70 20.58
N HIS A 334 16.20 24.45 21.61
CA HIS A 334 15.28 25.30 22.37
C HIS A 334 14.53 26.35 21.52
N LYS A 335 15.04 26.69 20.32
CA LYS A 335 14.36 27.59 19.38
C LYS A 335 13.27 26.90 18.55
N ALA A 336 13.38 25.59 18.37
CA ALA A 336 12.42 24.77 17.63
C ALA A 336 12.18 23.46 18.40
N PRO A 337 11.52 23.53 19.56
CA PRO A 337 11.48 22.41 20.48
C PRO A 337 10.37 21.39 20.15
N PHE A 338 9.55 21.62 19.13
CA PHE A 338 8.42 20.77 18.80
C PHE A 338 8.84 19.47 18.11
N LEU A 339 8.32 18.36 18.61
CA LEU A 339 8.58 16.99 18.17
C LEU A 339 7.26 16.38 17.71
N MET A 340 7.26 15.82 16.51
CA MET A 340 6.07 15.29 15.86
C MET A 340 6.07 13.77 15.91
N SER A 341 4.92 13.19 16.26
CA SER A 341 4.69 11.75 16.28
C SER A 341 4.95 11.14 14.90
N GLY A 342 5.52 9.93 14.87
CA GLY A 342 5.79 9.21 13.63
C GLY A 342 7.15 9.53 13.01
N CYS A 343 7.76 10.68 13.31
CA CYS A 343 9.11 11.03 12.87
C CYS A 343 10.18 10.15 13.52
N LYS A 344 11.36 10.05 12.89
CA LYS A 344 12.47 9.21 13.38
C LYS A 344 13.65 10.06 13.80
N VAL A 345 14.32 9.67 14.87
CA VAL A 345 15.56 10.32 15.31
C VAL A 345 16.69 9.92 14.36
N ALA A 346 17.17 10.88 13.58
CA ALA A 346 18.25 10.67 12.62
C ALA A 346 19.62 10.73 13.30
N ASP A 347 19.80 11.64 14.25
CA ASP A 347 21.07 11.82 14.98
C ASP A 347 20.84 12.47 16.36
N GLY A 348 21.82 12.31 17.26
CA GLY A 348 21.82 12.89 18.59
C GLY A 348 20.93 12.18 19.62
N VAL A 349 20.81 12.80 20.79
CA VAL A 349 19.96 12.30 21.89
C VAL A 349 19.14 13.44 22.46
N GLY A 350 17.95 13.12 22.96
CA GLY A 350 17.07 14.11 23.56
C GLY A 350 16.15 13.53 24.60
N THR A 351 15.51 14.40 25.36
CA THR A 351 14.45 14.07 26.30
C THR A 351 13.24 14.91 25.96
N MET A 352 12.13 14.25 25.69
CA MET A 352 10.87 14.85 25.27
C MET A 352 9.84 14.83 26.39
N LEU A 353 9.06 15.90 26.51
CA LEU A 353 7.81 15.93 27.28
C LEU A 353 6.64 15.70 26.32
N VAL A 354 5.81 14.69 26.60
CA VAL A 354 4.63 14.40 25.77
C VAL A 354 3.54 15.44 26.02
N THR A 355 3.04 16.05 24.95
CA THR A 355 2.01 17.11 24.98
C THR A 355 0.68 16.69 24.36
N GLY A 356 0.70 15.79 23.38
CA GLY A 356 -0.49 15.27 22.72
C GLY A 356 -0.32 13.80 22.36
N VAL A 357 -1.41 13.02 22.46
CA VAL A 357 -1.43 11.57 22.18
C VAL A 357 -2.60 11.18 21.29
N GLY A 358 -2.46 10.08 20.55
CA GLY A 358 -3.54 9.48 19.75
C GLY A 358 -4.03 10.43 18.67
N ILE A 359 -5.35 10.61 18.57
CA ILE A 359 -5.99 11.48 17.57
C ILE A 359 -5.67 12.98 17.75
N ASN A 360 -5.13 13.36 18.91
CA ASN A 360 -4.75 14.74 19.20
C ASN A 360 -3.36 15.11 18.65
N THR A 361 -2.64 14.15 18.06
CA THR A 361 -1.38 14.40 17.35
C THR A 361 -1.61 14.68 15.86
N GLU A 362 -0.65 15.35 15.21
CA GLU A 362 -0.72 15.55 13.76
C GLU A 362 -0.71 14.22 13.00
N TRP A 363 0.15 13.27 13.39
CA TRP A 363 0.18 11.93 12.81
C TRP A 363 -1.14 11.18 13.02
N GLY A 364 -1.75 11.29 14.21
CA GLY A 364 -3.01 10.64 14.52
C GLY A 364 -4.17 11.17 13.68
N LEU A 365 -4.21 12.48 13.42
CA LEU A 365 -5.20 13.10 12.53
C LEU A 365 -4.99 12.64 11.08
N LEU A 366 -3.74 12.62 10.60
CA LEU A 366 -3.41 12.11 9.27
C LEU A 366 -3.79 10.63 9.14
N MET A 367 -3.43 9.79 10.10
CA MET A 367 -3.76 8.36 10.09
C MET A 367 -5.28 8.13 10.14
N ALA A 368 -6.03 8.94 10.91
CA ALA A 368 -7.49 8.90 10.90
C ALA A 368 -8.07 9.24 9.51
N SER A 369 -7.50 10.23 8.80
CA SER A 369 -7.93 10.58 7.44
C SER A 369 -7.53 9.57 6.37
N ILE A 370 -6.36 8.93 6.51
CA ILE A 370 -5.83 7.93 5.56
C ILE A 370 -6.42 6.54 5.81
N SER A 371 -7.00 6.30 7.00
CA SER A 371 -7.60 5.01 7.35
C SER A 371 -8.86 4.63 6.52
N GLU A 372 -9.20 5.40 5.48
CA GLU A 372 -9.88 4.91 4.28
C GLU A 372 -8.99 3.94 3.48
N ASP A 373 -8.72 2.79 4.10
CA ASP A 373 -8.24 1.51 3.54
C ASP A 373 -8.02 1.51 2.02
N THR A 374 -6.90 2.09 1.59
CA THR A 374 -6.25 1.62 0.38
C THR A 374 -5.73 0.24 0.74
N GLY A 375 -6.54 -0.78 0.46
CA GLY A 375 -6.11 -2.17 0.37
C GLY A 375 -5.11 -2.30 -0.78
N GLU A 376 -3.96 -1.64 -0.62
CA GLU A 376 -2.86 -1.64 -1.58
C GLU A 376 -2.29 -3.06 -1.56
N GLU A 377 -2.75 -3.85 -2.52
CA GLU A 377 -2.16 -5.13 -2.84
C GLU A 377 -0.64 -4.96 -2.97
N THR A 378 0.11 -5.89 -2.38
CA THR A 378 1.56 -5.82 -2.46
C THR A 378 1.98 -5.82 -3.94
N PRO A 379 3.09 -5.15 -4.32
CA PRO A 379 3.52 -5.10 -5.71
C PRO A 379 3.77 -6.50 -6.31
N LEU A 380 4.01 -7.50 -5.46
CA LEU A 380 4.09 -8.91 -5.86
C LEU A 380 2.71 -9.52 -6.16
N GLN A 381 1.71 -9.28 -5.29
CA GLN A 381 0.32 -9.72 -5.52
C GLN A 381 -0.22 -9.18 -6.83
N VAL A 382 -0.01 -7.90 -7.14
CA VAL A 382 -0.47 -7.29 -8.40
C VAL A 382 0.13 -8.01 -9.62
N ARG A 383 1.42 -8.35 -9.56
CA ARG A 383 2.10 -9.08 -10.66
C ARG A 383 1.57 -10.50 -10.82
N LEU A 384 1.35 -11.20 -9.71
CA LEU A 384 0.82 -12.57 -9.72
C LEU A 384 -0.63 -12.61 -10.17
N ASN A 385 -1.44 -11.65 -9.76
CA ASN A 385 -2.81 -11.50 -10.23
C ASN A 385 -2.83 -11.25 -11.76
N GLY A 386 -1.88 -10.47 -12.27
CA GLY A 386 -1.66 -10.32 -13.72
C GLY A 386 -1.33 -11.64 -14.44
N VAL A 387 -0.56 -12.53 -13.82
CA VAL A 387 -0.27 -13.87 -14.38
C VAL A 387 -1.49 -14.79 -14.28
N ALA A 388 -2.17 -14.81 -13.14
CA ALA A 388 -3.37 -15.63 -12.92
C ALA A 388 -4.49 -15.25 -13.90
N THR A 389 -4.72 -13.95 -14.11
CA THR A 389 -5.70 -13.46 -15.10
C THR A 389 -5.32 -13.85 -16.54
N PHE A 390 -4.05 -13.80 -16.91
CA PHE A 390 -3.61 -14.26 -18.23
C PHE A 390 -3.88 -15.75 -18.45
N ILE A 391 -3.54 -16.59 -17.46
CA ILE A 391 -3.83 -18.03 -17.50
C ILE A 391 -5.34 -18.26 -17.59
N GLY A 392 -6.13 -17.52 -16.80
CA GLY A 392 -7.60 -17.58 -16.83
C GLY A 392 -8.20 -17.24 -18.20
N ILE A 393 -7.69 -16.20 -18.88
CA ILE A 393 -8.14 -15.83 -20.23
C ILE A 393 -7.82 -16.94 -21.24
N VAL A 394 -6.61 -17.52 -21.18
CA VAL A 394 -6.23 -18.63 -22.06
C VAL A 394 -7.12 -19.85 -21.78
N GLY A 395 -7.33 -20.20 -20.52
CA GLY A 395 -8.22 -21.28 -20.09
C GLY A 395 -9.65 -21.10 -20.60
N LEU A 396 -10.21 -19.90 -20.44
CA LEU A 396 -11.54 -19.56 -20.92
C LEU A 396 -11.64 -19.67 -22.45
N SER A 397 -10.63 -19.20 -23.19
CA SER A 397 -10.60 -19.30 -24.65
C SER A 397 -10.62 -20.74 -25.16
N VAL A 398 -9.88 -21.62 -24.47
CA VAL A 398 -9.81 -23.06 -24.77
C VAL A 398 -11.14 -23.73 -24.43
N ALA A 399 -11.72 -23.43 -23.27
CA ALA A 399 -13.01 -23.98 -22.85
C ALA A 399 -14.14 -23.61 -23.83
N VAL A 400 -14.23 -22.35 -24.25
CA VAL A 400 -15.22 -21.88 -25.24
C VAL A 400 -15.00 -22.54 -26.60
N SER A 401 -13.75 -22.64 -27.05
CA SER A 401 -13.43 -23.30 -28.33
C SER A 401 -13.82 -24.78 -28.33
N LEU A 402 -13.52 -25.50 -27.24
CA LEU A 402 -13.90 -26.90 -27.07
C LEU A 402 -15.41 -27.07 -26.98
N LEU A 403 -16.11 -26.20 -26.23
CA LEU A 403 -17.56 -26.18 -26.17
C LEU A 403 -18.16 -26.08 -27.57
N ALA A 404 -17.69 -25.12 -28.38
CA ALA A 404 -18.18 -24.92 -29.75
C ALA A 404 -17.91 -26.14 -30.65
N VAL A 405 -16.72 -26.72 -30.58
CA VAL A 405 -16.36 -27.92 -31.36
C VAL A 405 -17.20 -29.13 -30.95
N LEU A 406 -17.41 -29.34 -29.65
CA LEU A 406 -18.22 -30.44 -29.13
C LEU A 406 -19.70 -30.25 -29.48
N LEU A 407 -20.24 -29.04 -29.38
CA LEU A 407 -21.60 -28.72 -29.84
C LEU A 407 -21.75 -29.00 -31.34
N ALA A 408 -20.82 -28.50 -32.16
CA ALA A 408 -20.86 -28.71 -33.61
C ALA A 408 -20.80 -30.20 -33.95
N ARG A 409 -19.93 -30.99 -33.31
CA ARG A 409 -19.86 -32.45 -33.52
C ARG A 409 -21.11 -33.18 -33.04
N TYR A 410 -21.70 -32.73 -31.92
CA TYR A 410 -22.94 -33.26 -31.39
C TYR A 410 -24.10 -33.06 -32.37
N PHE A 411 -24.33 -31.82 -32.83
CA PHE A 411 -25.40 -31.50 -33.79
C PHE A 411 -25.16 -32.06 -35.20
N THR A 412 -23.90 -32.23 -35.62
CA THR A 412 -23.55 -32.86 -36.92
C THR A 412 -23.72 -34.40 -36.87
N GLY A 413 -24.03 -34.98 -35.71
CA GLY A 413 -24.25 -36.42 -35.56
C GLY A 413 -22.96 -37.25 -35.71
N ASN A 414 -21.79 -36.63 -35.49
CA ASN A 414 -20.49 -37.28 -35.57
C ASN A 414 -20.03 -37.84 -34.21
N THR A 415 -20.78 -37.56 -33.14
CA THR A 415 -20.54 -38.13 -31.81
C THR A 415 -21.12 -39.54 -31.74
N ARG A 416 -20.27 -40.53 -31.45
CA ARG A 416 -20.63 -41.95 -31.32
C ARG A 416 -20.53 -42.38 -29.85
N ASN A 417 -21.54 -43.09 -29.37
CA ASN A 417 -21.50 -43.74 -28.05
C ASN A 417 -20.46 -44.89 -28.04
N PRO A 418 -20.03 -45.39 -26.86
CA PRO A 418 -19.17 -46.57 -26.73
C PRO A 418 -19.68 -47.81 -27.47
N GLY A 419 -21.00 -47.90 -27.71
CA GLY A 419 -21.66 -48.93 -28.51
C GLY A 419 -21.83 -48.60 -30.01
N GLY A 420 -21.10 -47.62 -30.55
CA GLY A 420 -21.04 -47.32 -32.00
C GLY A 420 -22.24 -46.57 -32.62
N ARG A 421 -23.32 -46.34 -31.88
CA ARG A 421 -24.50 -45.58 -32.35
C ARG A 421 -24.27 -44.06 -32.28
N LYS A 422 -24.80 -43.32 -33.26
CA LYS A 422 -24.78 -41.84 -33.29
C LYS A 422 -25.64 -41.30 -32.16
N GLN A 423 -25.11 -40.34 -31.40
CA GLN A 423 -25.75 -39.78 -30.20
C GLN A 423 -26.87 -38.78 -30.52
N PHE A 424 -26.87 -38.22 -31.73
CA PHE A 424 -27.88 -37.30 -32.24
C PHE A 424 -28.23 -37.67 -33.68
N ILE A 425 -29.52 -37.84 -33.97
CA ILE A 425 -30.04 -38.10 -35.31
C ILE A 425 -31.17 -37.10 -35.56
N LYS A 426 -31.00 -36.23 -36.56
CA LYS A 426 -31.96 -35.20 -36.93
C LYS A 426 -33.32 -35.84 -37.24
N GLY A 427 -34.31 -35.65 -36.36
CA GLY A 427 -35.69 -36.12 -36.52
C GLY A 427 -36.13 -37.29 -35.63
N GLU A 428 -35.21 -38.01 -34.98
CA GLU A 428 -35.56 -39.18 -34.13
C GLU A 428 -35.22 -38.99 -32.64
N THR A 429 -34.27 -38.11 -32.29
CA THR A 429 -33.91 -37.88 -30.88
C THR A 429 -34.95 -37.02 -30.16
N SER A 430 -35.40 -37.50 -28.99
CA SER A 430 -36.22 -36.72 -28.05
C SER A 430 -35.50 -35.44 -27.61
N ILE A 431 -36.27 -34.37 -27.43
CA ILE A 431 -35.78 -33.07 -26.96
C ILE A 431 -35.09 -33.21 -25.59
N SER A 432 -35.58 -34.10 -24.71
CA SER A 432 -34.95 -34.32 -23.39
C SER A 432 -33.53 -34.89 -23.53
N THR A 433 -33.35 -35.94 -24.33
CA THR A 433 -32.05 -36.57 -24.58
C THR A 433 -31.07 -35.64 -25.30
N ALA A 434 -31.59 -34.77 -26.16
CA ALA A 434 -30.78 -33.74 -26.82
C ALA A 434 -30.24 -32.71 -25.82
N ILE A 435 -31.08 -32.29 -24.86
CA ILE A 435 -30.70 -31.37 -23.80
C ILE A 435 -29.67 -32.01 -22.85
N ASP A 436 -29.84 -33.28 -22.48
CA ASP A 436 -28.90 -34.00 -21.61
C ASP A 436 -27.48 -34.07 -22.19
N GLY A 437 -27.37 -34.31 -23.49
CA GLY A 437 -26.08 -34.29 -24.19
C GLY A 437 -25.42 -32.92 -24.17
N VAL A 438 -26.20 -31.85 -24.32
CA VAL A 438 -25.71 -30.46 -24.27
C VAL A 438 -25.26 -30.09 -22.86
N ILE A 439 -25.98 -30.47 -21.81
CA ILE A 439 -25.55 -30.25 -20.42
C ILE A 439 -24.22 -30.95 -20.17
N LYS A 440 -24.08 -32.21 -20.60
CA LYS A 440 -22.84 -32.95 -20.39
C LYS A 440 -21.63 -32.26 -21.04
N ILE A 441 -21.81 -31.74 -22.25
CA ILE A 441 -20.80 -30.95 -22.96
C ILE A 441 -20.51 -29.63 -22.21
N PHE A 442 -21.55 -28.98 -21.71
CA PHE A 442 -21.44 -27.75 -20.93
C PHE A 442 -20.69 -27.97 -19.61
N THR A 443 -21.01 -29.03 -18.85
CA THR A 443 -20.33 -29.42 -17.61
C THR A 443 -18.85 -29.68 -17.86
N ILE A 444 -18.48 -30.35 -18.96
CA ILE A 444 -17.08 -30.53 -19.34
C ILE A 444 -16.38 -29.17 -19.56
N ALA A 445 -17.01 -28.24 -20.27
CA ALA A 445 -16.45 -26.91 -20.47
C ALA A 445 -16.27 -26.15 -19.14
N VAL A 446 -17.24 -26.23 -18.23
CA VAL A 446 -17.14 -25.63 -16.88
C VAL A 446 -16.00 -26.24 -16.08
N THR A 447 -15.83 -27.57 -16.09
CA THR A 447 -14.72 -28.22 -15.38
C THR A 447 -13.35 -27.76 -15.89
N ILE A 448 -13.21 -27.50 -17.19
CA ILE A 448 -11.97 -26.96 -17.76
C ILE A 448 -11.69 -25.56 -17.24
N VAL A 449 -12.70 -24.68 -17.16
CA VAL A 449 -12.54 -23.32 -16.61
C VAL A 449 -12.08 -23.37 -15.16
N VAL A 450 -12.70 -24.21 -14.33
CA VAL A 450 -12.35 -24.36 -12.91
C VAL A 450 -10.94 -24.89 -12.72
N VAL A 451 -10.49 -25.83 -13.56
CA VAL A 451 -9.11 -26.34 -13.51
C VAL A 451 -8.10 -25.32 -14.04
N ALA A 452 -8.51 -24.46 -14.97
CA ALA A 452 -7.62 -23.50 -15.63
C ALA A 452 -7.41 -22.21 -14.83
N VAL A 453 -8.34 -21.78 -13.99
CA VAL A 453 -8.18 -20.58 -13.15
C VAL A 453 -7.53 -20.97 -11.82
N PRO A 454 -6.27 -20.62 -11.56
CA PRO A 454 -5.59 -21.00 -10.34
C PRO A 454 -5.97 -20.02 -9.22
N GLU A 455 -7.16 -20.16 -8.65
CA GLU A 455 -7.68 -19.26 -7.60
C GLU A 455 -6.87 -19.33 -6.30
N GLY A 456 -6.19 -20.46 -6.07
CA GLY A 456 -5.26 -20.59 -4.96
C GLY A 456 -3.92 -19.88 -5.16
N LEU A 457 -3.60 -19.34 -6.34
CA LEU A 457 -2.28 -18.76 -6.62
C LEU A 457 -2.05 -17.43 -5.89
N PRO A 458 -2.99 -16.46 -5.88
CA PRO A 458 -2.87 -15.27 -5.05
C PRO A 458 -2.82 -15.61 -3.55
N LEU A 459 -3.61 -16.61 -3.13
CA LEU A 459 -3.70 -17.03 -1.74
C LEU A 459 -2.43 -17.76 -1.24
N ALA A 460 -1.83 -18.60 -2.09
CA ALA A 460 -0.65 -19.37 -1.75
C ALA A 460 0.54 -18.47 -1.42
N VAL A 461 0.70 -17.36 -2.15
CA VAL A 461 1.80 -16.40 -1.91
C VAL A 461 1.57 -15.56 -0.65
N THR A 462 0.33 -15.35 -0.25
CA THR A 462 0.03 -14.73 1.04
C THR A 462 0.26 -15.64 2.24
N LEU A 463 0.49 -16.95 2.04
CA LEU A 463 0.75 -17.94 3.09
C LEU A 463 2.23 -18.30 3.24
N THR A 464 3.04 -18.10 2.20
CA THR A 464 4.52 -18.28 2.22
C THR A 464 5.20 -16.97 2.57
#